data_AF-A0A353IMQ8-F1
#
_entry.id   AF-A0A353IMQ8-F1
#
_cell.length_a   1.000
_cell.length_b   1.000
_cell.length_c   1.000
_cell.angle_alpha   90.00
_cell.angle_beta   90.00
_cell.angle_gamma   90.00
#
_symmetry.space_group_name_H-M   'P 1'
#
loop_
_entity.id
_entity.type
_entity.pdbx_description
1 polymer ?
#
loop_
_entity_poly.entity_id
_entity_poly.type
_entity_poly.pdbx_seq_one_letter_code
_entity_poly.pdbx_strand_id
1 'polypeptide(L)'
;MCTNLWKRCRPLVAAASAIPLLFTLGACGTMSSLGGGGDDDGASTGIASFTKKRADPMDRPTRVGWTSARAARCGFVFDPARLRGSYLAFEQSYGADPRRMQEIQRAYDYSLEATAEGAKQNTGYCTRERVDEIRPELNRYLSGDFRTL
;
A
#
# COMPACT_ATOMS: atom_id res chain seq x y z
N MET A 1 -11.30 30.76 -46.20
CA MET A 1 -10.62 32.08 -46.08
C MET A 1 -10.31 32.27 -44.61
N CYS A 2 -9.11 31.88 -44.16
CA CYS A 2 -7.95 32.76 -43.93
C CYS A 2 -8.18 33.67 -42.71
N THR A 3 -7.69 33.41 -41.50
CA THR A 3 -6.31 33.22 -40.98
C THR A 3 -5.92 34.43 -40.11
N ASN A 4 -5.09 34.14 -39.10
CA ASN A 4 -3.99 34.97 -38.57
C ASN A 4 -4.32 36.04 -37.52
N LEU A 5 -3.40 36.45 -36.63
CA LEU A 5 -2.06 36.08 -36.15
C LEU A 5 -1.61 37.33 -35.35
N TRP A 6 -0.65 37.20 -34.43
CA TRP A 6 0.06 38.29 -33.72
C TRP A 6 -0.69 38.90 -32.52
N LYS A 7 -0.07 39.22 -31.37
CA LYS A 7 1.31 39.55 -31.00
C LYS A 7 1.53 38.92 -29.59
N ARG A 8 2.55 38.11 -29.29
CA ARG A 8 3.97 38.45 -29.06
C ARG A 8 4.19 39.81 -28.39
N CYS A 9 4.43 39.82 -27.08
CA CYS A 9 5.36 40.74 -26.41
C CYS A 9 5.78 40.16 -25.04
N ARG A 10 6.93 39.51 -24.97
CA ARG A 10 7.84 39.61 -23.80
C ARG A 10 8.77 40.80 -24.10
N PRO A 11 9.17 41.62 -23.12
CA PRO A 11 10.39 41.30 -22.38
C PRO A 11 10.47 41.80 -20.90
N LEU A 12 11.11 40.98 -20.07
CA LEU A 12 12.33 41.28 -19.31
C LEU A 12 12.32 42.48 -18.33
N VAL A 13 12.26 42.20 -17.02
CA VAL A 13 13.00 42.96 -15.99
C VAL A 13 13.44 42.02 -14.86
N ALA A 14 14.73 42.12 -14.53
CA ALA A 14 15.44 41.42 -13.49
C ALA A 14 15.09 41.96 -12.07
N ALA A 15 15.07 41.07 -11.07
CA ALA A 15 15.27 41.47 -9.69
C ALA A 15 15.89 40.30 -8.91
N ALA A 16 17.19 40.46 -8.62
CA ALA A 16 17.91 39.66 -7.65
C ALA A 16 17.31 39.89 -6.26
N SER A 17 17.06 38.81 -5.51
CA SER A 17 16.99 38.86 -4.05
C SER A 17 17.37 37.49 -3.48
N ALA A 18 18.54 37.48 -2.84
CA ALA A 18 19.06 36.38 -2.05
C ALA A 18 18.43 36.42 -0.67
N ILE A 19 17.84 35.31 -0.21
CA ILE A 19 17.45 35.10 1.19
C ILE A 19 17.84 33.66 1.56
N PRO A 20 18.99 33.44 2.23
CA PRO A 20 19.28 32.17 2.88
C PRO A 20 18.66 32.17 4.27
N LEU A 21 17.54 31.45 4.45
CA LEU A 21 16.99 31.16 5.78
C LEU A 21 17.57 29.84 6.27
N LEU A 22 18.56 29.96 7.16
CA LEU A 22 19.09 28.88 7.99
C LEU A 22 17.97 28.29 8.87
N PHE A 23 17.65 27.02 8.67
CA PHE A 23 16.94 26.22 9.67
C PHE A 23 17.95 25.38 10.45
N THR A 24 18.26 25.83 11.66
CA THR A 24 18.98 25.06 12.67
C THR A 24 17.96 24.17 13.41
N LEU A 25 17.96 22.87 13.14
CA LEU A 25 17.37 21.89 14.06
C LEU A 25 18.51 21.12 14.74
N GLY A 26 18.82 21.54 15.96
CA GLY A 26 19.68 20.84 16.89
C GLY A 26 18.91 20.50 18.15
N ALA A 27 19.25 19.32 18.69
CA ALA A 27 18.91 18.76 20.00
C ALA A 27 17.52 18.09 20.11
N CYS A 28 17.46 16.75 20.18
CA CYS A 28 17.92 15.84 21.24
C CYS A 28 16.79 15.56 22.25
N GLY A 29 16.14 14.42 22.06
CA GLY A 29 15.37 13.73 23.08
C GLY A 29 15.86 12.28 23.11
N THR A 30 16.96 12.02 23.81
CA THR A 30 17.33 10.69 24.29
C THR A 30 16.54 10.42 25.57
N MET A 31 15.93 9.23 25.71
CA MET A 31 16.01 8.22 26.79
C MET A 31 15.06 7.07 26.37
N SER A 32 15.59 5.93 25.93
CA SER A 32 15.88 4.73 26.74
C SER A 32 14.60 4.14 27.36
N SER A 33 14.25 2.87 27.26
CA SER A 33 14.85 1.66 26.72
C SER A 33 13.78 0.58 26.90
N LEU A 34 13.65 -0.39 26.00
CA LEU A 34 13.28 -1.78 26.34
C LEU A 34 13.46 -2.65 25.10
N GLY A 35 14.61 -3.34 25.07
CA GLY A 35 14.75 -4.73 24.64
C GLY A 35 14.40 -5.07 23.18
N GLY A 36 15.45 -5.37 22.40
CA GLY A 36 15.30 -6.14 21.18
C GLY A 36 16.47 -5.96 20.23
N GLY A 37 17.59 -6.63 20.53
CA GLY A 37 18.60 -6.89 19.52
C GLY A 37 17.98 -7.75 18.41
N GLY A 38 18.28 -7.39 17.17
CA GLY A 38 17.84 -8.09 15.97
C GLY A 38 18.59 -7.49 14.80
N ASP A 39 19.61 -8.21 14.40
CA ASP A 39 20.54 -7.98 13.31
C ASP A 39 19.86 -7.64 11.97
N ASP A 40 20.61 -6.91 11.14
CA ASP A 40 20.39 -6.76 9.71
C ASP A 40 20.13 -8.11 9.05
N ASP A 41 18.90 -8.34 8.56
CA ASP A 41 18.65 -9.31 7.49
C ASP A 41 17.47 -8.85 6.64
N GLY A 42 17.76 -8.62 5.36
CA GLY A 42 16.79 -8.32 4.35
C GLY A 42 15.77 -9.46 4.16
N ALA A 43 14.59 -9.08 3.70
CA ALA A 43 13.67 -9.96 3.00
C ALA A 43 13.24 -11.25 3.74
N SER A 44 12.53 -11.11 4.86
CA SER A 44 11.54 -12.11 5.28
C SER A 44 10.43 -11.51 6.13
N THR A 45 9.56 -10.73 5.50
CA THR A 45 8.15 -10.70 5.94
C THR A 45 7.44 -11.84 5.21
N GLY A 46 7.61 -13.07 5.72
CA GLY A 46 6.52 -14.04 5.72
C GLY A 46 5.31 -13.41 6.40
N ILE A 47 4.09 -13.91 6.13
CA ILE A 47 2.82 -13.29 6.60
C ILE A 47 3.03 -12.59 7.92
N ALA A 48 3.01 -11.25 7.91
CA ALA A 48 3.13 -10.44 9.11
C ALA A 48 2.22 -11.13 10.12
N SER A 49 2.81 -11.74 11.16
CA SER A 49 2.08 -12.72 11.95
C SER A 49 1.00 -11.95 12.67
N PHE A 50 -0.20 -11.95 12.09
CA PHE A 50 -1.41 -11.32 12.62
C PHE A 50 -1.86 -12.20 13.77
N THR A 51 -1.05 -12.20 14.82
CA THR A 51 -1.26 -12.95 16.05
C THR A 51 -2.49 -12.40 16.75
N LYS A 52 -3.64 -13.07 16.54
CA LYS A 52 -4.83 -13.15 17.43
C LYS A 52 -5.28 -11.89 18.19
N LYS A 53 -4.91 -10.69 17.78
CA LYS A 53 -5.55 -9.45 18.25
C LYS A 53 -6.82 -9.32 17.44
N ARG A 54 -7.94 -8.96 18.10
CA ARG A 54 -9.20 -8.66 17.41
C ARG A 54 -8.87 -7.70 16.26
N ALA A 55 -8.98 -8.20 15.02
CA ALA A 55 -8.50 -7.43 13.88
C ALA A 55 -9.25 -6.11 13.86
N ASP A 56 -8.48 -5.02 13.80
CA ASP A 56 -9.06 -3.73 13.51
C ASP A 56 -9.77 -3.87 12.15
N PRO A 57 -10.95 -3.29 11.96
CA PRO A 57 -11.59 -3.31 10.65
C PRO A 57 -10.69 -2.84 9.49
N MET A 58 -9.69 -1.99 9.77
CA MET A 58 -8.70 -1.53 8.81
C MET A 58 -7.57 -2.54 8.52
N ASP A 59 -7.42 -3.60 9.32
CA ASP A 59 -6.49 -4.69 9.02
C ASP A 59 -6.98 -5.54 7.84
N ARG A 60 -8.31 -5.63 7.66
CA ARG A 60 -8.92 -6.42 6.58
C ARG A 60 -8.58 -5.88 5.19
N PRO A 61 -8.80 -4.59 4.86
CA PRO A 61 -8.47 -4.07 3.53
C PRO A 61 -6.98 -4.21 3.24
N THR A 62 -6.15 -3.99 4.26
CA THR A 62 -4.70 -4.13 4.19
C THR A 62 -4.28 -5.54 3.79
N ARG A 63 -4.80 -6.57 4.47
CA ARG A 63 -4.48 -7.98 4.14
C ARG A 63 -4.98 -8.40 2.76
N VAL A 64 -6.20 -8.03 2.37
CA VAL A 64 -6.72 -8.42 1.05
C VAL A 64 -5.91 -7.74 -0.06
N GLY A 65 -5.59 -6.46 0.08
CA GLY A 65 -4.72 -5.73 -0.86
C GLY A 65 -3.33 -6.33 -0.96
N TRP A 66 -2.70 -6.63 0.19
CA TRP A 66 -1.40 -7.28 0.28
C TRP A 66 -1.39 -8.67 -0.37
N THR A 67 -2.39 -9.51 -0.07
CA THR A 67 -2.54 -10.85 -0.66
C THR A 67 -2.76 -10.78 -2.17
N SER A 68 -3.61 -9.87 -2.63
CA SER A 68 -3.85 -9.64 -4.06
C SER A 68 -2.56 -9.28 -4.79
N ALA A 69 -1.76 -8.35 -4.25
CA ALA A 69 -0.49 -7.95 -4.86
C ALA A 69 0.51 -9.12 -4.90
N ARG A 70 0.66 -9.86 -3.81
CA ARG A 70 1.53 -11.05 -3.73
C ARG A 70 1.11 -12.13 -4.70
N ALA A 71 -0.18 -12.43 -4.77
CA ALA A 71 -0.75 -13.42 -5.68
C ALA A 71 -0.47 -13.05 -7.14
N ALA A 72 -0.71 -11.78 -7.51
CA ALA A 72 -0.43 -11.29 -8.86
C ALA A 72 1.07 -11.38 -9.20
N ARG A 73 1.95 -11.00 -8.26
CA ARG A 73 3.40 -11.09 -8.46
C ARG A 73 3.89 -12.53 -8.62
N CYS A 74 3.34 -13.45 -7.82
CA CYS A 74 3.75 -14.86 -7.84
C CYS A 74 3.01 -15.73 -8.87
N GLY A 75 2.27 -15.11 -9.79
CA GLY A 75 1.72 -15.80 -10.97
C GLY A 75 0.48 -16.65 -10.67
N PHE A 76 -0.25 -16.36 -9.59
CA PHE A 76 -1.54 -17.00 -9.36
C PHE A 76 -2.55 -16.55 -10.43
N VAL A 77 -3.34 -17.48 -10.95
CA VAL A 77 -4.39 -17.18 -11.93
C VAL A 77 -5.66 -16.78 -11.21
N PHE A 78 -5.94 -15.48 -11.16
CA PHE A 78 -7.17 -14.89 -10.64
C PHE A 78 -7.39 -13.50 -11.28
N ASP A 79 -8.55 -12.89 -11.05
CA ASP A 79 -8.84 -11.52 -11.48
C ASP A 79 -8.72 -10.56 -10.28
N PRO A 80 -7.68 -9.70 -10.24
CA PRO A 80 -7.49 -8.74 -9.14
C PRO A 80 -8.61 -7.69 -9.03
N ALA A 81 -9.18 -7.27 -10.16
CA ALA A 81 -10.26 -6.29 -10.18
C ALA A 81 -11.55 -6.91 -9.62
N ARG A 82 -11.83 -8.16 -9.98
CA ARG A 82 -12.96 -8.92 -9.42
C ARG A 82 -12.79 -9.17 -7.92
N LEU A 83 -11.59 -9.53 -7.46
CA LEU A 83 -11.31 -9.70 -6.03
C LEU A 83 -11.56 -8.39 -5.26
N ARG A 84 -11.02 -7.27 -5.75
CA ARG A 84 -11.27 -5.93 -5.18
C ARG A 84 -12.76 -5.60 -5.13
N GLY A 85 -13.47 -5.80 -6.24
CA GLY A 85 -14.91 -5.53 -6.31
C GLY A 85 -15.71 -6.37 -5.31
N SER A 86 -15.40 -7.67 -5.22
CA SER A 86 -16.05 -8.60 -4.28
C SER A 86 -15.79 -8.20 -2.83
N TYR A 87 -14.56 -7.77 -2.52
CA TYR A 87 -14.19 -7.29 -1.20
C TYR A 87 -14.92 -6.00 -0.79
N LEU A 88 -14.98 -5.00 -1.69
CA LEU A 88 -15.68 -3.74 -1.41
C LEU A 88 -17.20 -3.96 -1.28
N ALA A 89 -17.78 -4.84 -2.09
CA ALA A 89 -19.18 -5.24 -1.97
C ALA A 89 -19.45 -5.93 -0.62
N PHE A 90 -18.53 -6.80 -0.18
CA PHE A 90 -18.60 -7.41 1.15
C PHE A 90 -18.61 -6.34 2.25
N GLU A 91 -17.65 -5.42 2.28
CA GLU A 91 -17.58 -4.38 3.32
C GLU A 91 -18.82 -3.49 3.35
N GLN A 92 -19.37 -3.14 2.18
CA GLN A 92 -20.63 -2.41 2.08
C GLN A 92 -21.79 -3.20 2.70
N SER A 93 -21.92 -4.49 2.35
CA SER A 93 -22.94 -5.38 2.94
C SER A 93 -22.71 -5.66 4.44
N TYR A 94 -21.47 -5.49 4.89
CA TYR A 94 -21.04 -5.67 6.27
C TYR A 94 -21.27 -4.43 7.15
N GLY A 95 -21.90 -3.39 6.59
CA GLY A 95 -22.36 -2.21 7.33
C GLY A 95 -21.38 -1.04 7.33
N ALA A 96 -20.40 -1.01 6.43
CA ALA A 96 -19.56 0.18 6.25
C ALA A 96 -20.36 1.35 5.65
N ASP A 97 -20.35 2.49 6.34
CA ASP A 97 -20.95 3.73 5.84
C ASP A 97 -20.09 4.36 4.71
N PRO A 98 -20.60 5.38 3.97
CA PRO A 98 -19.87 5.95 2.84
C PRO A 98 -18.50 6.53 3.18
N ARG A 99 -18.30 7.11 4.37
CA ARG A 99 -16.99 7.64 4.79
C ARG A 99 -16.04 6.48 5.04
N ARG A 100 -16.49 5.47 5.78
CA ARG A 100 -15.69 4.27 6.06
C ARG A 100 -15.35 3.49 4.79
N MET A 101 -16.25 3.44 3.81
CA MET A 101 -15.98 2.83 2.51
C MET A 101 -14.81 3.51 1.78
N GLN A 102 -14.68 4.84 1.88
CA GLN A 102 -13.52 5.56 1.31
C GLN A 102 -12.22 5.21 2.02
N GLU A 103 -12.26 5.08 3.35
CA GLU A 103 -11.09 4.69 4.17
C GLU A 103 -10.66 3.25 3.82
N ILE A 104 -11.61 2.32 3.72
CA ILE A 104 -11.39 0.93 3.31
C ILE A 104 -10.75 0.86 1.93
N GLN A 105 -11.31 1.60 0.96
CA GLN A 105 -10.81 1.60 -0.41
C GLN A 105 -9.38 2.15 -0.47
N ARG A 106 -9.09 3.24 0.25
CA ARG A 106 -7.75 3.81 0.35
C ARG A 106 -6.75 2.83 0.97
N ALA A 107 -7.13 2.16 2.06
CA ALA A 107 -6.26 1.19 2.71
C ALA A 107 -5.97 -0.03 1.83
N TYR A 108 -6.99 -0.52 1.12
CA TYR A 108 -6.82 -1.61 0.15
C TYR A 108 -5.84 -1.19 -0.95
N ASP A 109 -6.09 -0.05 -1.60
CA ASP A 109 -5.33 0.41 -2.76
C ASP A 109 -3.87 0.73 -2.38
N TYR A 110 -3.67 1.40 -1.23
CA TYR A 110 -2.34 1.67 -0.69
C TYR A 110 -1.55 0.38 -0.43
N SER A 111 -2.19 -0.60 0.22
CA SER A 111 -1.53 -1.86 0.58
C SER A 111 -1.18 -2.68 -0.65
N LEU A 112 -2.06 -2.69 -1.64
CA LEU A 112 -1.81 -3.32 -2.94
C LEU A 112 -0.60 -2.69 -3.63
N GLU A 113 -0.58 -1.36 -3.74
CA GLU A 113 0.49 -0.62 -4.42
C GLU A 113 1.84 -0.78 -3.71
N ALA A 114 1.88 -0.55 -2.40
CA ALA A 114 3.09 -0.67 -1.60
C ALA A 114 3.70 -2.09 -1.68
N THR A 115 2.84 -3.11 -1.64
CA THR A 115 3.28 -4.51 -1.74
C THR A 115 3.76 -4.86 -3.15
N ALA A 116 3.02 -4.42 -4.17
CA ALA A 116 3.42 -4.64 -5.56
C ALA A 116 4.78 -4.00 -5.85
N GLU A 117 5.02 -2.80 -5.33
CA GLU A 117 6.28 -2.10 -5.50
C GLU A 117 7.44 -2.79 -4.77
N GLY A 118 7.26 -3.12 -3.48
CA GLY A 118 8.26 -3.87 -2.73
C GLY A 118 8.59 -5.24 -3.35
N ALA A 119 7.59 -5.92 -3.91
CA ALA A 119 7.77 -7.22 -4.54
C ALA A 119 8.47 -7.17 -5.90
N LYS A 120 8.46 -6.02 -6.60
CA LYS A 120 9.25 -5.82 -7.83
C LYS A 120 10.74 -5.72 -7.55
N GLN A 121 11.11 -5.10 -6.42
CA GLN A 121 12.50 -4.85 -6.03
C GLN A 121 13.27 -6.12 -5.67
N ASN A 122 12.57 -7.25 -5.47
CA ASN A 122 13.17 -8.54 -5.16
C ASN A 122 12.89 -9.56 -6.29
N THR A 123 13.94 -10.02 -6.96
CA THR A 123 13.86 -11.04 -8.03
C THR A 123 13.55 -12.43 -7.49
N GLY A 124 13.94 -12.74 -6.25
CA GLY A 124 13.65 -13.97 -5.53
C GLY A 124 12.40 -13.88 -4.65
N TYR A 125 11.51 -12.91 -4.88
CA TYR A 125 10.36 -12.66 -4.01
C TYR A 125 9.47 -13.90 -3.82
N CYS A 126 9.20 -14.62 -4.92
CA CYS A 126 8.30 -15.76 -4.93
C CYS A 126 9.04 -17.05 -4.61
N THR A 127 9.29 -17.27 -3.32
CA THR A 127 9.75 -18.55 -2.78
C THR A 127 8.59 -19.54 -2.67
N ARG A 128 8.90 -20.84 -2.59
CA ARG A 128 7.89 -21.89 -2.38
C ARG A 128 7.09 -21.67 -1.11
N GLU A 129 7.77 -21.35 -0.01
CA GLU A 129 7.15 -21.02 1.27
C GLU A 129 6.16 -19.85 1.15
N ARG A 130 6.55 -18.76 0.46
CA ARG A 130 5.68 -17.61 0.22
C ARG A 130 4.46 -17.99 -0.65
N VAL A 131 4.62 -18.86 -1.64
CA VAL A 131 3.49 -19.36 -2.47
C VAL A 131 2.55 -20.23 -1.63
N ASP A 132 3.09 -21.09 -0.76
CA ASP A 132 2.31 -21.96 0.11
C ASP A 132 1.52 -21.16 1.17
N GLU A 133 2.07 -20.03 1.62
CA GLU A 133 1.38 -19.03 2.44
C GLU A 133 0.23 -18.31 1.72
N ILE A 134 0.47 -17.84 0.49
CA ILE A 134 -0.51 -17.02 -0.26
C ILE A 134 -1.74 -17.84 -0.66
N ARG A 135 -1.52 -19.10 -1.08
CA ARG A 135 -2.56 -19.95 -1.68
C ARG A 135 -3.82 -20.12 -0.82
N PRO A 136 -3.74 -20.54 0.46
CA PRO A 136 -4.94 -20.74 1.29
C PRO A 136 -5.69 -19.43 1.52
N GLU A 137 -4.96 -18.33 1.75
CA GLU A 137 -5.56 -17.02 1.98
C GLU A 137 -6.28 -16.48 0.73
N LEU A 138 -5.64 -16.59 -0.44
CA LEU A 138 -6.22 -16.21 -1.72
C LEU A 138 -7.49 -17.03 -2.02
N ASN A 139 -7.42 -18.36 -1.90
CA ASN A 139 -8.57 -19.23 -2.16
C ASN A 139 -9.75 -18.91 -1.25
N ARG A 140 -9.49 -18.58 0.01
CA ARG A 140 -10.53 -18.12 0.94
C ARG A 140 -11.20 -16.83 0.44
N TYR A 141 -10.42 -15.82 0.05
CA TYR A 141 -10.98 -14.58 -0.48
C TYR A 141 -11.74 -14.78 -1.79
N LEU A 142 -11.27 -15.65 -2.68
CA LEU A 142 -11.97 -15.99 -3.92
C LEU A 142 -13.30 -16.71 -3.67
N SER A 143 -13.47 -17.36 -2.52
CA SER A 143 -14.74 -17.94 -2.08
C SER A 143 -15.70 -16.93 -1.42
N GLY A 144 -15.25 -15.68 -1.22
CA GLY A 144 -16.04 -14.61 -0.61
C GLY A 144 -15.97 -14.55 0.93
N ASP A 145 -15.18 -15.41 1.57
CA ASP A 145 -14.90 -15.27 3.00
C ASP A 145 -13.80 -14.24 3.24
N PHE A 146 -14.23 -13.04 3.64
CA PHE A 146 -13.36 -11.96 4.08
C PHE A 146 -13.38 -11.78 5.61
N ARG A 147 -14.23 -12.52 6.33
CA ARG A 147 -14.55 -12.25 7.74
C ARG A 147 -13.45 -12.73 8.67
N THR A 148 -12.87 -13.87 8.35
CA THR A 148 -11.87 -14.55 9.17
C THR A 148 -10.49 -13.91 8.95
N LEU A 149 -9.75 -13.72 10.03
CA LEU A 149 -8.42 -13.09 10.06
C LEU A 149 -7.43 -13.98 10.77
#